data_AF-A0A9D1Q423-F1
#
_entry.id   AF-A0A9D1Q423-F1
#
_cell.length_a   1.000
_cell.length_b   1.000
_cell.length_c   1.000
_cell.angle_alpha   90.00
_cell.angle_beta   90.00
_cell.angle_gamma   90.00
#
_symmetry.space_group_name_H-M   'P 1'
#
loop_
_entity.id
_entity.type
_entity.pdbx_description
1 polymer ?
#
loop_
_entity_poly.entity_id
_entity_poly.type
_entity_poly.pdbx_seq_one_letter_code
_entity_poly.pdbx_strand_id
1 'polypeptide(L)'
;MRSEFSRQFNEITDNKFDFVQLVGVDINVYKQTIDVKLIYPENKTETVNAHREEILSAAAKVINTSATLNIHLSAAKFDLELCRNAVAEFLSGYPSVVPFVDKQAIDFVPEENSDRIVLRIPAESDACEYCSERKIAGELKEYLKLYFTEDIKPEFIRSDAMDAKIDEVSINDDGAFVFKSEGERIIKPLDIKECVGKPIDEAAIYIEDCYSHVEETIVICGKVSSFRESQKADGSKTFYKFVLSDYTGSIDCLIFLNKTMTQEKVAAVTDGAEIVIKGQLKENSFRGEKSYSVFVRSLSFCRLPEDFVKKEIYRVTPTEYQTVFPQPYIETSQVNLFDVKKTEEVPAYLVGKTYVVFDMETTGLDIASCKVTELGAVKIVDGRFTETFSSLVNPGEKLDQRIIDKTHITDEMLAGQPSIEEVLPDFNLFCSGAILVGHNSNDFDYRILTRIAGEQKLRFPAEHEDTMVLAKKLLRTVHNYKLSTVAKYFGIVNENAHRALDDTIATAKVFVELAKML
;
A
#
# COMPACT_ATOMS: atom_id res chain seq x y z
N MET A 1 7.80 26.93 21.08
CA MET A 1 8.22 26.89 22.51
C MET A 1 9.72 27.11 22.65
N ARG A 2 10.58 26.32 21.99
CA ARG A 2 12.04 26.52 22.01
C ARG A 2 12.48 27.91 21.51
N SER A 3 11.93 28.35 20.38
CA SER A 3 12.20 29.68 19.80
C SER A 3 11.84 30.84 20.74
N GLU A 4 10.71 30.75 21.42
CA GLU A 4 10.25 31.78 22.37
C GLU A 4 11.07 31.78 23.66
N PHE A 5 11.49 30.61 24.15
CA PHE A 5 12.41 30.51 25.29
C PHE A 5 13.76 31.15 24.97
N SER A 6 14.38 30.78 23.83
CA SER A 6 15.68 31.32 23.42
C SER A 6 15.65 32.83 23.27
N ARG A 7 14.56 33.39 22.70
CA ARG A 7 14.38 34.83 22.57
C ARG A 7 14.38 35.55 23.92
N GLN A 8 13.51 35.13 24.84
CA GLN A 8 13.39 35.75 26.16
C GLN A 8 14.63 35.52 27.04
N PHE A 9 15.26 34.35 26.95
CA PHE A 9 16.49 34.04 27.67
C PHE A 9 17.65 34.92 27.21
N ASN A 10 17.80 35.13 25.91
CA ASN A 10 18.83 35.99 25.33
C ASN A 10 18.59 37.47 25.65
N GLU A 11 17.32 37.92 25.69
CA GLU A 11 16.97 39.28 26.15
C GLU A 11 17.35 39.51 27.62
N ILE A 12 17.15 38.52 28.50
CA ILE A 12 17.49 38.62 29.94
C ILE A 12 19.01 38.56 30.18
N THR A 13 19.74 37.82 29.35
CA THR A 13 21.18 37.59 29.50
C THR A 13 22.04 38.48 28.61
N ASP A 14 21.43 39.43 27.89
CA ASP A 14 22.10 40.32 26.93
C ASP A 14 22.98 39.56 25.91
N ASN A 15 22.45 38.43 25.41
CA ASN A 15 23.12 37.48 24.50
C ASN A 15 24.43 36.86 25.03
N LYS A 16 24.74 36.99 26.33
CA LYS A 16 25.96 36.43 26.93
C LYS A 16 26.02 34.90 26.90
N PHE A 17 24.87 34.24 26.85
CA PHE A 17 24.72 32.78 26.86
C PHE A 17 23.83 32.30 25.69
N ASP A 18 23.95 32.94 24.54
CA ASP A 18 23.19 32.62 23.31
C ASP A 18 23.35 31.16 22.83
N PHE A 19 24.41 30.49 23.29
CA PHE A 19 24.70 29.07 23.06
C PHE A 19 23.91 28.09 23.96
N VAL A 20 23.12 28.57 24.93
CA VAL A 20 22.30 27.70 25.80
C VAL A 20 20.94 27.45 25.15
N GLN A 21 20.57 26.17 24.99
CA GLN A 21 19.35 25.76 24.29
C GLN A 21 18.42 24.92 25.15
N LEU A 22 17.11 25.13 24.99
CA LEU A 22 16.06 24.34 25.62
C LEU A 22 15.79 23.07 24.83
N VAL A 23 16.04 21.90 25.44
CA VAL A 23 15.81 20.59 24.80
C VAL A 23 14.47 20.00 25.21
N GLY A 24 14.09 20.14 26.48
CA GLY A 24 12.86 19.54 26.97
C GLY A 24 12.38 20.13 28.28
N VAL A 25 11.08 19.99 28.53
CA VAL A 25 10.43 20.39 29.77
C VAL A 25 9.54 19.22 30.18
N ASP A 26 9.87 18.60 31.31
CA ASP A 26 9.10 17.53 31.93
C ASP A 26 8.33 18.09 33.13
N ILE A 27 7.00 18.01 33.12
CA ILE A 27 6.16 18.59 34.18
C ILE A 27 5.60 17.45 35.06
N ASN A 28 5.95 17.46 36.34
CA ASN A 28 5.39 16.55 37.35
C ASN A 28 4.35 17.28 38.20
N VAL A 29 3.08 17.14 37.79
CA VAL A 29 1.93 17.83 38.40
C VAL A 29 1.71 17.45 39.87
N TYR A 30 2.10 16.23 40.26
CA TYR A 30 1.79 15.65 41.57
C TYR A 30 2.78 16.03 42.65
N LYS A 31 4.05 16.18 42.26
CA LYS A 31 5.09 16.75 43.12
C LYS A 31 5.13 18.27 43.02
N GLN A 32 4.30 18.87 42.17
CA GLN A 32 4.39 20.27 41.75
C GLN A 32 5.82 20.62 41.34
N THR A 33 6.46 19.76 40.54
CA THR A 33 7.82 20.01 40.05
C THR A 33 7.85 20.16 38.53
N ILE A 34 8.70 21.05 38.03
CA ILE A 34 8.98 21.22 36.60
C ILE A 34 10.46 20.96 36.40
N ASP A 35 10.80 19.97 35.57
CA ASP A 35 12.16 19.58 35.22
C ASP A 35 12.50 20.11 33.82
N VAL A 36 13.36 21.12 33.74
CA VAL A 36 13.78 21.74 32.48
C VAL A 36 15.16 21.25 32.10
N LYS A 37 15.32 20.76 30.87
CA LYS A 37 16.59 20.29 30.32
C LYS A 37 17.16 21.32 29.36
N LEU A 38 18.28 21.92 29.76
CA LEU A 38 19.07 22.84 28.97
C LEU A 38 20.37 22.17 28.53
N ILE A 39 20.75 22.39 27.27
CA ILE A 39 22.05 21.97 26.75
C ILE A 39 22.94 23.15 26.39
N TYR A 40 24.24 22.92 26.39
CA TYR A 40 25.26 23.87 25.97
C TYR A 40 26.44 23.11 25.33
N PRO A 41 27.23 23.74 24.45
CA PRO A 41 28.36 23.07 23.81
C PRO A 41 29.42 22.62 24.83
N GLU A 42 29.97 21.41 24.66
CA GLU A 42 31.02 20.86 25.53
C GLU A 42 32.24 21.81 25.68
N ASN A 43 32.61 22.54 24.62
CA ASN A 43 33.72 23.50 24.64
C ASN A 43 33.45 24.78 25.48
N LYS A 44 32.20 25.00 25.94
CA LYS A 44 31.82 26.12 26.84
C LYS A 44 31.63 25.69 28.29
N THR A 45 32.01 24.46 28.66
CA THR A 45 31.82 23.90 30.01
C THR A 45 32.45 24.77 31.11
N GLU A 46 33.63 25.34 30.89
CA GLU A 46 34.27 26.22 31.87
C GLU A 46 33.49 27.52 32.09
N THR A 47 32.99 28.13 31.01
CA THR A 47 32.16 29.35 31.07
C THR A 47 30.83 29.10 31.75
N VAL A 48 30.17 27.97 31.45
CA VAL A 48 28.89 27.59 32.06
C VAL A 48 29.06 27.29 33.55
N ASN A 49 30.17 26.64 33.95
CA ASN A 49 30.44 26.39 35.36
C ASN A 49 30.73 27.70 36.12
N ALA A 50 31.43 28.66 35.51
CA ALA A 50 31.70 29.97 36.11
C ALA A 50 30.45 30.83 36.29
N HIS A 51 29.47 30.70 35.39
CA HIS A 51 28.25 31.51 35.37
C HIS A 51 26.96 30.70 35.64
N ARG A 52 27.10 29.54 36.29
CA ARG A 52 25.99 28.59 36.47
C ARG A 52 24.78 29.20 37.16
N GLU A 53 24.99 29.97 38.23
CA GLU A 53 23.90 30.63 38.98
C GLU A 53 23.18 31.71 38.16
N GLU A 54 23.92 32.42 37.31
CA GLU A 54 23.38 33.46 36.41
C GLU A 54 22.46 32.83 35.34
N ILE A 55 22.91 31.73 34.73
CA ILE A 55 22.16 30.95 33.73
C ILE A 55 20.89 30.35 34.34
N LEU A 56 20.99 29.74 35.52
CA LEU A 56 19.85 29.14 36.22
C LEU A 56 18.82 30.20 36.63
N SER A 57 19.27 31.35 37.11
CA SER A 57 18.40 32.48 37.47
C SER A 57 17.67 33.07 36.27
N ALA A 58 18.38 33.23 35.14
CA ALA A 58 17.77 33.71 33.90
C ALA A 58 16.73 32.72 33.36
N ALA A 59 17.04 31.43 33.31
CA ALA A 59 16.11 30.40 32.86
C ALA A 59 14.87 30.33 33.76
N ALA A 60 15.04 30.41 35.09
CA ALA A 60 13.92 30.44 36.03
C ALA A 60 12.99 31.65 35.82
N LYS A 61 13.53 32.82 35.49
CA LYS A 61 12.75 34.02 35.16
C LYS A 61 11.94 33.87 33.88
N VAL A 62 12.48 33.21 32.85
CA VAL A 62 11.76 32.94 31.59
C VAL A 62 10.58 32.00 31.83
N ILE A 63 10.77 30.97 32.66
CA ILE A 63 9.75 29.94 32.91
C ILE A 63 8.64 30.45 33.84
N ASN A 64 8.97 31.36 34.76
CA ASN A 64 8.04 32.11 35.61
C ASN A 64 6.87 31.27 36.19
N THR A 65 7.19 30.39 37.14
CA THR A 65 6.23 29.40 37.69
C THR A 65 6.20 29.41 39.22
N SER A 66 5.04 29.06 39.79
CA SER A 66 4.85 28.84 41.23
C SER A 66 5.18 27.41 41.68
N ALA A 67 5.47 26.51 40.73
CA ALA A 67 5.89 25.14 40.99
C ALA A 67 7.40 25.05 41.30
N THR A 68 7.82 23.96 41.95
CA THR A 68 9.23 23.67 42.26
C THR A 68 10.00 23.43 40.96
N LEU A 69 10.90 24.35 40.60
CA LEU A 69 11.62 24.29 39.34
C LEU A 69 13.00 23.61 39.50
N ASN A 70 13.20 22.52 38.77
CA ASN A 70 14.48 21.83 38.64
C ASN A 70 15.03 22.12 37.23
N ILE A 71 16.22 22.71 37.13
CA ILE A 71 16.86 22.95 35.83
C ILE A 71 18.10 22.09 35.73
N HIS A 72 18.09 21.18 34.76
CA HIS A 72 19.18 20.29 34.40
C HIS A 72 19.98 20.91 33.27
N LEU A 73 21.25 21.21 33.54
CA LEU A 73 22.22 21.69 32.53
C LEU A 73 23.14 20.53 32.16
N SER A 74 23.21 20.20 30.87
CA SER A 74 24.06 19.12 30.35
C SER A 74 24.90 19.62 29.18
N ALA A 75 26.18 19.25 29.16
CA ALA A 75 27.01 19.46 27.99
C ALA A 75 26.48 18.58 26.84
N ALA A 76 26.19 19.19 25.70
CA ALA A 76 25.89 18.49 24.46
C ALA A 76 27.19 18.29 23.69
N LYS A 77 27.37 17.06 23.23
CA LYS A 77 28.40 16.70 22.27
C LYS A 77 27.72 16.62 20.91
N PHE A 78 28.33 17.22 19.90
CA PHE A 78 27.81 17.15 18.54
C PHE A 78 27.57 15.69 18.14
N ASP A 79 26.31 15.35 17.84
CA ASP A 79 25.90 14.01 17.47
C ASP A 79 25.52 13.99 15.99
N LEU A 80 26.31 13.23 15.24
CA LEU A 80 26.20 13.06 13.80
C LEU A 80 24.83 12.49 13.38
N GLU A 81 24.29 11.53 14.13
CA GLU A 81 23.01 10.90 13.83
C GLU A 81 21.87 11.86 14.15
N LEU A 82 21.98 12.61 15.25
CA LEU A 82 20.99 13.64 15.60
C LEU A 82 20.90 14.72 14.52
N CYS A 83 22.04 15.12 13.95
CA CYS A 83 22.08 16.10 12.87
C CYS A 83 21.54 15.55 11.56
N ARG A 84 21.86 14.31 11.20
CA ARG A 84 21.25 13.62 10.04
C ARG A 84 19.73 13.53 10.16
N ASN A 85 19.22 13.24 11.35
CA ASN A 85 17.79 13.20 11.61
C ASN A 85 17.13 14.58 11.50
N ALA A 86 17.76 15.63 12.03
CA ALA A 86 17.27 17.00 11.88
C ALA A 86 17.27 17.48 10.43
N VAL A 87 18.30 17.13 9.65
CA VAL A 87 18.35 17.41 8.20
C VAL A 87 17.26 16.64 7.46
N ALA A 88 17.04 15.37 7.80
CA ALA A 88 15.98 14.56 7.21
C ALA A 88 14.58 15.09 7.54
N GLU A 89 14.36 15.55 8.78
CA GLU A 89 13.12 16.20 9.21
C GLU A 89 12.88 17.50 8.45
N PHE A 90 13.91 18.35 8.31
CA PHE A 90 13.80 19.56 7.49
C PHE A 90 13.50 19.26 6.02
N LEU A 91 14.22 18.30 5.42
CA LEU A 91 14.03 17.92 4.02
C LEU A 91 12.68 17.25 3.77
N SER A 92 12.02 16.68 4.78
CA SER A 92 10.65 16.16 4.64
C SER A 92 9.64 17.23 4.20
N GLY A 93 9.93 18.52 4.46
CA GLY A 93 9.18 19.66 3.93
C GLY A 93 9.40 19.94 2.44
N TYR A 94 10.35 19.26 1.79
CA TYR A 94 10.70 19.39 0.37
C TYR A 94 10.69 18.01 -0.32
N PRO A 95 9.50 17.43 -0.58
CA PRO A 95 9.37 16.08 -1.14
C PRO A 95 10.07 15.88 -2.49
N SER A 96 10.28 16.95 -3.25
CA SER A 96 11.00 16.93 -4.54
C SER A 96 12.52 16.80 -4.40
N VAL A 97 13.07 16.89 -3.19
CA VAL A 97 14.52 16.83 -2.91
C VAL A 97 14.88 15.55 -2.15
N VAL A 98 14.00 15.07 -1.27
CA VAL A 98 14.22 13.89 -0.41
C VAL A 98 14.69 12.62 -1.14
N PRO A 99 14.12 12.25 -2.31
CA PRO A 99 14.53 11.04 -3.02
C PRO A 99 15.96 11.13 -3.58
N PHE A 100 16.43 12.35 -3.81
CA PHE A 100 17.66 12.67 -4.54
C PHE A 100 18.80 13.11 -3.60
N VAL A 101 18.63 12.91 -2.29
CA VAL A 101 19.65 13.18 -1.27
C VAL A 101 20.01 11.86 -0.57
N ASP A 102 21.30 11.53 -0.57
CA ASP A 102 21.80 10.38 0.18
C ASP A 102 21.95 10.74 1.66
N LYS A 103 20.96 10.33 2.46
CA LYS A 103 20.90 10.56 3.92
C LYS A 103 22.05 9.90 4.68
N GLN A 104 22.60 8.79 4.17
CA GLN A 104 23.65 8.04 4.85
C GLN A 104 25.04 8.60 4.53
N ALA A 105 25.20 9.22 3.37
CA ALA A 105 26.45 9.85 2.92
C ALA A 105 26.63 11.31 3.42
N ILE A 106 25.68 11.84 4.20
CA ILE A 106 25.83 13.14 4.86
C ILE A 106 27.02 13.10 5.81
N ASP A 107 27.98 14.00 5.59
CA ASP A 107 29.22 14.07 6.36
C ASP A 107 29.55 15.50 6.77
N PHE A 108 30.38 15.64 7.81
CA PHE A 108 30.78 16.94 8.35
C PHE A 108 32.28 17.13 8.17
N VAL A 109 32.63 18.23 7.53
CA VAL A 109 34.02 18.63 7.36
C VAL A 109 34.27 19.87 8.21
N PRO A 110 35.12 19.79 9.25
CA PRO A 110 35.53 20.98 9.99
C PRO A 110 36.28 21.92 9.04
N GLU A 111 35.90 23.20 9.02
CA GLU A 111 36.54 24.20 8.19
C GLU A 111 37.92 24.56 8.78
N GLU A 112 39.00 24.42 8.00
CA GLU A 112 40.35 24.75 8.48
C GLU A 112 40.42 26.23 8.93
N ASN A 113 40.85 26.45 10.18
CA ASN A 113 40.96 27.76 10.84
C ASN A 113 39.64 28.45 11.24
N SER A 114 38.53 27.72 11.43
CA SER A 114 37.29 28.26 12.01
C SER A 114 36.59 27.24 12.94
N ASP A 115 35.83 27.71 13.94
CA ASP A 115 34.91 26.87 14.75
C ASP A 115 33.64 26.48 13.97
N ARG A 116 33.67 26.57 12.64
CA ARG A 116 32.55 26.32 11.72
C ARG A 116 32.57 24.90 11.19
N ILE A 117 31.40 24.28 11.14
CA ILE A 117 31.21 22.93 10.65
C ILE A 117 30.51 23.00 9.29
N VAL A 118 31.13 22.49 8.23
CA VAL A 118 30.48 22.37 6.92
C VAL A 118 29.76 21.03 6.84
N LEU A 119 28.44 21.08 6.76
CA LEU A 119 27.56 19.93 6.55
C LEU A 119 27.45 19.68 5.05
N ARG A 120 28.08 18.60 4.56
CA ARG A 120 28.02 18.20 3.16
C ARG A 120 26.86 17.26 2.95
N ILE A 121 25.95 17.63 2.05
CA ILE A 121 24.74 16.90 1.72
C ILE A 121 24.85 16.41 0.28
N PRO A 122 25.23 15.13 0.04
CA PRO A 122 25.31 14.60 -1.30
C PRO A 122 23.94 14.52 -1.96
N ALA A 123 23.82 15.11 -3.15
CA ALA A 123 22.60 15.10 -3.93
C ALA A 123 22.89 14.98 -5.44
N GLU A 124 21.89 14.57 -6.21
CA GLU A 124 21.93 14.55 -7.68
C GLU A 124 22.03 15.96 -8.29
N SER A 125 22.49 16.07 -9.54
CA SER A 125 22.68 17.35 -10.24
C SER A 125 21.46 18.26 -10.18
N ASP A 126 20.28 17.69 -10.43
CA ASP A 126 19.03 18.43 -10.57
C ASP A 126 18.52 18.90 -9.20
N ALA A 127 18.72 18.09 -8.17
CA ALA A 127 18.43 18.45 -6.78
C ALA A 127 19.38 19.53 -6.26
N CYS A 128 20.66 19.51 -6.63
CA CYS A 128 21.63 20.55 -6.31
C CYS A 128 21.25 21.89 -6.94
N GLU A 129 20.83 21.88 -8.21
CA GLU A 129 20.39 23.08 -8.93
C GLU A 129 19.12 23.66 -8.30
N TYR A 130 18.12 22.82 -8.05
CA TYR A 130 16.88 23.20 -7.37
C TYR A 130 17.12 23.82 -5.98
N CYS A 131 17.99 23.20 -5.17
CA CYS A 131 18.33 23.71 -3.84
C CYS A 131 19.07 25.06 -3.89
N SER A 132 19.87 25.28 -4.93
CA SER A 132 20.60 26.52 -5.17
C SER A 132 19.66 27.66 -5.59
N GLU A 133 18.75 27.40 -6.54
CA GLU A 133 17.76 28.39 -7.00
C GLU A 133 16.81 28.84 -5.88
N ARG A 134 16.37 27.89 -5.06
CA ARG A 134 15.41 28.12 -3.96
C ARG A 134 16.08 28.57 -2.65
N LYS A 135 17.41 28.63 -2.57
CA LYS A 135 18.19 28.98 -1.37
C LYS A 135 17.90 28.10 -0.14
N ILE A 136 17.60 26.81 -0.37
CA ILE A 136 17.21 25.84 0.67
C ILE A 136 18.31 25.67 1.73
N ALA A 137 19.60 25.78 1.34
CA ALA A 137 20.72 25.76 2.28
C ALA A 137 20.64 26.88 3.33
N GLY A 138 20.14 28.07 2.95
CA GLY A 138 19.96 29.17 3.90
C GLY A 138 18.87 28.87 4.93
N GLU A 139 17.76 28.25 4.49
CA GLU A 139 16.65 27.88 5.36
C GLU A 139 17.04 26.72 6.29
N LEU A 140 17.76 25.72 5.77
CA LEU A 140 18.31 24.63 6.57
C LEU A 140 19.30 25.14 7.62
N LYS A 141 20.10 26.16 7.30
CA LYS A 141 21.00 26.80 8.28
C LYS A 141 20.23 27.39 9.44
N GLU A 142 19.17 28.15 9.18
CA GLU A 142 18.35 28.74 10.24
C GLU A 142 17.60 27.68 11.06
N TYR A 143 17.16 26.60 10.42
CA TYR A 143 16.54 25.47 11.11
C TYR A 143 17.53 24.76 12.05
N LEU A 144 18.74 24.45 11.58
CA LEU A 144 19.75 23.73 12.37
C LEU A 144 20.23 24.54 13.59
N LYS A 145 20.25 25.88 13.51
CA LYS A 145 20.53 26.75 14.67
C LYS A 145 19.56 26.54 15.85
N LEU A 146 18.36 25.98 15.61
CA LEU A 146 17.38 25.71 16.67
C LEU A 146 17.68 24.42 17.45
N TYR A 147 18.55 23.56 16.93
CA TYR A 147 18.83 22.21 17.45
C TYR A 147 20.30 22.00 17.82
N PHE A 148 21.20 22.73 17.18
CA PHE A 148 22.64 22.62 17.38
C PHE A 148 23.22 23.95 17.84
N THR A 149 24.31 23.85 18.61
CA THR A 149 24.98 25.00 19.23
C THR A 149 26.19 25.47 18.43
N GLU A 150 26.61 24.66 17.45
CA GLU A 150 27.70 24.87 16.52
C GLU A 150 27.27 25.68 15.29
N ASP A 151 28.16 26.50 14.71
CA ASP A 151 27.88 27.24 13.46
C ASP A 151 27.98 26.28 12.27
N ILE A 152 26.85 25.66 11.92
CA ILE A 152 26.73 24.69 10.84
C ILE A 152 26.41 25.41 9.52
N LYS A 153 27.21 25.14 8.49
CA LYS A 153 26.99 25.59 7.11
C LYS A 153 26.57 24.39 6.24
N PRO A 154 25.29 24.27 5.86
CA PRO A 154 24.86 23.25 4.90
C PRO A 154 25.33 23.59 3.48
N GLU A 155 25.91 22.61 2.81
CA GLU A 155 26.31 22.66 1.41
C GLU A 155 25.83 21.40 0.68
N PHE A 156 25.02 21.58 -0.35
CA PHE A 156 24.65 20.49 -1.25
C PHE A 156 25.79 20.24 -2.21
N ILE A 157 26.34 19.02 -2.19
CA ILE A 157 27.44 18.62 -3.06
C ILE A 157 26.95 17.63 -4.10
N ARG A 158 27.40 17.81 -5.33
CA ARG A 158 27.10 16.89 -6.42
C ARG A 158 27.74 15.52 -6.13
N SER A 159 26.95 14.46 -6.22
CA SER A 159 27.43 13.08 -6.09
C SER A 159 27.47 12.38 -7.45
N ASP A 160 28.67 12.19 -8.01
CA ASP A 160 28.86 11.47 -9.27
C ASP A 160 28.38 10.00 -9.19
N ALA A 161 28.30 9.42 -7.98
CA ALA A 161 27.77 8.08 -7.74
C ALA A 161 26.23 8.01 -7.80
N MET A 162 25.52 9.14 -7.58
CA MET A 162 24.07 9.23 -7.76
C MET A 162 23.71 9.60 -9.21
N ASP A 163 24.49 10.47 -9.86
CA ASP A 163 24.31 10.82 -11.28
C ASP A 163 24.59 9.63 -12.23
N ALA A 164 25.38 8.63 -11.81
CA ALA A 164 25.66 7.42 -12.59
C ALA A 164 24.46 6.43 -12.67
N LYS A 165 23.32 6.73 -12.03
CA LYS A 165 22.09 5.93 -12.10
C LYS A 165 21.13 6.34 -13.22
N ILE A 166 21.63 6.99 -14.27
CA ILE A 166 20.88 7.13 -15.53
C ILE A 166 21.47 6.15 -16.54
N ASP A 167 21.24 4.87 -16.32
CA ASP A 167 21.12 3.95 -17.44
C ASP A 167 19.69 4.10 -17.97
N GLU A 168 19.56 4.62 -19.19
CA GLU A 168 18.35 4.51 -19.99
C GLU A 168 17.98 3.03 -20.12
N VAL A 169 17.15 2.54 -19.19
CA VAL A 169 16.47 1.27 -19.34
C VAL A 169 15.33 1.53 -20.31
N SER A 170 15.55 1.14 -21.56
CA SER A 170 14.46 0.84 -22.48
C SER A 170 13.50 -0.12 -21.76
N ILE A 171 12.30 0.35 -21.47
CA ILE A 171 11.22 -0.47 -20.93
C ILE A 171 10.88 -1.51 -22.00
N ASN A 172 11.53 -2.67 -21.91
CA ASN A 172 10.92 -3.92 -22.33
C ASN A 172 9.99 -4.31 -21.20
N ASP A 173 8.73 -4.52 -21.59
CA ASP A 173 7.55 -4.83 -20.80
C ASP A 173 7.63 -6.24 -20.14
N ASP A 174 8.69 -6.47 -19.36
CA ASP A 174 9.00 -7.78 -18.77
C ASP A 174 8.97 -7.75 -17.22
N GLY A 175 8.52 -6.63 -16.64
CA GLY A 175 8.31 -6.45 -15.19
C GLY A 175 6.93 -6.90 -14.69
N ALA A 176 6.13 -7.57 -15.52
CA ALA A 176 4.94 -8.26 -15.01
C ALA A 176 5.41 -9.33 -14.01
N PHE A 177 4.85 -9.32 -12.80
CA PHE A 177 4.95 -10.43 -11.84
C PHE A 177 5.10 -11.76 -12.59
N VAL A 178 6.20 -12.49 -12.38
CA VAL A 178 6.35 -13.80 -13.00
C VAL A 178 5.36 -14.76 -12.30
N PHE A 179 4.16 -14.81 -12.86
CA PHE A 179 3.02 -15.56 -12.34
C PHE A 179 3.30 -17.05 -12.50
N LYS A 180 3.59 -17.74 -11.39
CA LYS A 180 3.45 -19.20 -11.33
C LYS A 180 1.99 -19.51 -11.01
N SER A 181 1.20 -19.85 -12.03
CA SER A 181 -0.10 -20.50 -11.84
C SER A 181 0.12 -21.95 -11.37
N GLU A 182 -0.72 -22.45 -10.47
CA GLU A 182 -0.71 -23.86 -10.01
C GLU A 182 -1.28 -24.84 -11.06
N GLY A 183 -0.79 -24.76 -12.30
CA GLY A 183 -1.11 -25.69 -13.38
C GLY A 183 -2.37 -25.37 -14.20
N GLU A 184 -2.51 -26.06 -15.33
CA GLU A 184 -3.59 -25.88 -16.31
C GLU A 184 -4.91 -26.50 -15.84
N ARG A 185 -6.03 -25.78 -15.99
CA ARG A 185 -7.37 -26.30 -15.66
C ARG A 185 -7.86 -27.23 -16.76
N ILE A 186 -8.36 -28.39 -16.34
CA ILE A 186 -8.90 -29.39 -17.26
C ILE A 186 -10.41 -29.64 -17.07
N ILE A 187 -11.12 -29.76 -18.18
CA ILE A 187 -12.47 -30.30 -18.33
C ILE A 187 -12.33 -31.75 -18.79
N LYS A 188 -13.03 -32.66 -18.11
CA LYS A 188 -13.14 -34.06 -18.56
C LYS A 188 -14.46 -34.23 -19.31
N PRO A 189 -14.47 -34.19 -20.65
CA PRO A 189 -15.66 -34.48 -21.42
C PRO A 189 -16.13 -35.93 -21.17
N LEU A 190 -17.45 -36.12 -21.04
CA LEU A 190 -18.09 -37.41 -20.87
C LEU A 190 -18.57 -37.95 -22.22
N ASP A 191 -18.83 -39.25 -22.31
CA ASP A 191 -19.47 -39.91 -23.47
C ASP A 191 -18.87 -39.53 -24.84
N ILE A 192 -17.53 -39.56 -24.94
CA ILE A 192 -16.83 -39.18 -26.17
C ILE A 192 -17.17 -40.18 -27.29
N LYS A 193 -17.78 -39.67 -28.36
CA LYS A 193 -18.13 -40.42 -29.58
C LYS A 193 -17.38 -39.83 -30.76
N GLU A 194 -16.49 -40.63 -31.32
CA GLU A 194 -15.66 -40.22 -32.46
C GLU A 194 -16.53 -39.73 -33.62
N CYS A 195 -16.16 -38.58 -34.17
CA CYS A 195 -16.80 -38.04 -35.37
C CYS A 195 -15.77 -37.95 -36.51
N VAL A 196 -14.69 -37.20 -36.28
CA VAL A 196 -13.69 -36.90 -37.30
C VAL A 196 -12.26 -36.89 -36.74
N GLY A 197 -11.33 -37.50 -37.48
CA GLY A 197 -9.91 -37.51 -37.11
C GLY A 197 -9.55 -38.67 -36.20
N LYS A 198 -8.55 -38.48 -35.33
CA LYS A 198 -8.12 -39.50 -34.36
C LYS A 198 -9.00 -39.44 -33.10
N PRO A 199 -9.13 -40.55 -32.34
CA PRO A 199 -9.77 -40.54 -31.03
C PRO A 199 -9.14 -39.48 -30.12
N ILE A 200 -9.97 -38.78 -29.35
CA ILE A 200 -9.52 -37.75 -28.41
C ILE A 200 -9.76 -38.29 -26.99
N ASP A 201 -8.70 -38.85 -26.39
CA ASP A 201 -8.73 -39.40 -25.03
C ASP A 201 -8.10 -38.42 -24.00
N GLU A 202 -7.66 -37.26 -24.47
CA GLU A 202 -7.01 -36.21 -23.67
C GLU A 202 -8.06 -35.32 -22.98
N ALA A 203 -7.73 -34.84 -21.78
CA ALA A 203 -8.58 -33.87 -21.11
C ALA A 203 -8.52 -32.52 -21.84
N ALA A 204 -9.66 -31.84 -21.91
CA ALA A 204 -9.74 -30.53 -22.55
C ALA A 204 -9.27 -29.44 -21.58
N ILE A 205 -8.55 -28.44 -22.04
CA ILE A 205 -8.26 -27.23 -21.25
C ILE A 205 -9.44 -26.25 -21.32
N TYR A 206 -9.47 -25.29 -20.39
CA TYR A 206 -10.47 -24.22 -20.40
C TYR A 206 -10.20 -23.28 -21.57
N ILE A 207 -11.25 -22.77 -22.24
CA ILE A 207 -11.07 -21.82 -23.35
C ILE A 207 -10.38 -20.53 -22.85
N GLU A 208 -10.68 -20.09 -21.62
CA GLU A 208 -9.99 -18.95 -20.99
C GLU A 208 -8.47 -19.14 -20.84
N ASP A 209 -7.99 -20.37 -20.71
CA ASP A 209 -6.55 -20.67 -20.53
C ASP A 209 -5.83 -20.97 -21.85
N CYS A 210 -6.57 -21.17 -22.95
CA CYS A 210 -5.95 -21.62 -24.19
C CYS A 210 -5.03 -20.56 -24.83
N TYR A 211 -5.23 -19.28 -24.52
CA TYR A 211 -4.45 -18.17 -25.06
C TYR A 211 -2.97 -18.20 -24.66
N SER A 212 -2.60 -18.93 -23.60
CA SER A 212 -1.19 -19.14 -23.23
C SER A 212 -0.46 -20.16 -24.12
N HIS A 213 -1.19 -20.89 -24.97
CA HIS A 213 -0.68 -21.98 -25.82
C HIS A 213 -0.68 -21.61 -27.31
N VAL A 214 -0.28 -20.37 -27.63
CA VAL A 214 -0.24 -19.90 -29.04
C VAL A 214 0.72 -20.77 -29.85
N GLU A 215 0.30 -21.16 -31.06
CA GLU A 215 1.00 -22.07 -31.97
C GLU A 215 1.08 -23.55 -31.53
N GLU A 216 0.63 -23.88 -30.32
CA GLU A 216 0.61 -25.26 -29.82
C GLU A 216 -0.66 -26.02 -30.20
N THR A 217 -0.64 -27.35 -30.03
CA THR A 217 -1.82 -28.19 -30.23
C THR A 217 -2.58 -28.30 -28.91
N ILE A 218 -3.80 -27.79 -28.87
CA ILE A 218 -4.68 -27.77 -27.71
C ILE A 218 -5.86 -28.72 -27.89
N VAL A 219 -6.43 -29.17 -26.76
CA VAL A 219 -7.69 -29.91 -26.70
C VAL A 219 -8.69 -29.05 -25.95
N ILE A 220 -9.82 -28.69 -26.55
CA ILE A 220 -10.87 -27.88 -25.92
C ILE A 220 -12.24 -28.51 -26.17
N CYS A 221 -13.19 -28.32 -25.27
CA CYS A 221 -14.55 -28.81 -25.42
C CYS A 221 -15.58 -27.72 -25.13
N GLY A 222 -16.73 -27.79 -25.77
CA GLY A 222 -17.77 -26.78 -25.62
C GLY A 222 -19.00 -27.04 -26.47
N LYS A 223 -19.92 -26.10 -26.42
CA LYS A 223 -21.12 -26.05 -27.24
C LYS A 223 -20.86 -25.28 -28.52
N VAL A 224 -21.29 -25.84 -29.65
CA VAL A 224 -21.14 -25.22 -30.96
C VAL A 224 -22.22 -24.15 -31.17
N SER A 225 -21.82 -23.03 -31.76
CA SER A 225 -22.73 -22.00 -32.24
C SER A 225 -22.22 -21.38 -33.54
N SER A 226 -23.12 -20.77 -34.31
CA SER A 226 -22.78 -20.06 -35.55
C SER A 226 -22.05 -20.93 -36.58
N PHE A 227 -22.42 -22.20 -36.68
CA PHE A 227 -21.83 -23.13 -37.64
C PHE A 227 -22.20 -22.75 -39.07
N ARG A 228 -21.19 -22.45 -39.90
CA ARG A 228 -21.38 -22.00 -41.29
C ARG A 228 -20.31 -22.57 -42.21
N GLU A 229 -20.74 -22.89 -43.43
CA GLU A 229 -19.86 -23.20 -44.54
C GLU A 229 -19.35 -21.90 -45.18
N SER A 230 -18.06 -21.84 -45.49
CA SER A 230 -17.42 -20.71 -46.14
C SER A 230 -16.41 -21.19 -47.20
N GLN A 231 -16.09 -20.31 -48.15
CA GLN A 231 -15.10 -20.58 -49.18
C GLN A 231 -14.01 -19.52 -49.12
N LYS A 232 -12.77 -19.93 -49.38
CA LYS A 232 -11.67 -18.97 -49.53
C LYS A 232 -11.94 -18.03 -50.71
N ALA A 233 -11.43 -16.80 -50.62
CA ALA A 233 -11.60 -15.78 -51.66
C ALA A 233 -11.07 -16.18 -53.05
N ASP A 234 -10.20 -17.21 -53.13
CA ASP A 234 -9.71 -17.76 -54.41
C ASP A 234 -10.58 -18.89 -54.99
N GLY A 235 -11.68 -19.28 -54.32
CA GLY A 235 -12.59 -20.35 -54.73
C GLY A 235 -12.04 -21.79 -54.66
N SER A 236 -10.81 -22.00 -54.19
CA SER A 236 -10.12 -23.30 -54.28
C SER A 236 -10.42 -24.27 -53.14
N LYS A 237 -10.84 -23.77 -51.97
CA LYS A 237 -11.05 -24.60 -50.76
C LYS A 237 -12.23 -24.12 -49.92
N THR A 238 -13.12 -25.06 -49.66
CA THR A 238 -14.24 -24.95 -48.73
C THR A 238 -13.77 -25.27 -47.31
N PHE A 239 -14.19 -24.44 -46.34
CA PHE A 239 -13.91 -24.64 -44.93
C PHE A 239 -15.15 -24.31 -44.09
N TYR A 240 -15.22 -24.87 -42.89
CA TYR A 240 -16.32 -24.61 -41.96
C TYR A 240 -15.81 -23.72 -40.84
N LYS A 241 -16.60 -22.71 -40.49
CA LYS A 241 -16.35 -21.82 -39.36
C LYS A 241 -17.48 -22.00 -38.34
N PHE A 242 -17.11 -22.10 -37.07
CA PHE A 242 -18.05 -22.10 -35.95
C PHE A 242 -17.39 -21.51 -34.71
N VAL A 243 -18.21 -21.09 -33.75
CA VAL A 243 -17.76 -20.63 -32.44
C VAL A 243 -17.98 -21.75 -31.45
N LEU A 244 -16.94 -22.11 -30.72
CA LEU A 244 -17.02 -23.04 -29.61
C LEU A 244 -17.05 -22.23 -28.31
N SER A 245 -18.09 -22.44 -27.50
CA SER A 245 -18.20 -21.82 -26.18
C SER A 245 -18.19 -22.88 -25.08
N ASP A 246 -17.41 -22.65 -24.04
CA ASP A 246 -17.46 -23.44 -22.81
C ASP A 246 -18.05 -22.59 -21.69
N TYR A 247 -17.89 -23.03 -20.45
CA TYR A 247 -18.33 -22.28 -19.27
C TYR A 247 -17.49 -21.02 -18.98
N THR A 248 -16.37 -20.82 -19.68
CA THR A 248 -15.35 -19.81 -19.36
C THR A 248 -15.11 -18.79 -20.46
N GLY A 249 -15.36 -19.13 -21.72
CA GLY A 249 -15.10 -18.25 -22.86
C GLY A 249 -15.69 -18.77 -24.16
N SER A 250 -15.33 -18.11 -25.26
CA SER A 250 -15.73 -18.48 -26.61
C SER A 250 -14.58 -18.26 -27.58
N ILE A 251 -14.38 -19.18 -28.52
CA ILE A 251 -13.29 -19.12 -29.50
C ILE A 251 -13.73 -19.55 -30.90
N ASP A 252 -13.19 -18.88 -31.90
CA ASP A 252 -13.41 -19.19 -33.31
C ASP A 252 -12.67 -20.47 -33.71
N CYS A 253 -13.38 -21.40 -34.33
CA CYS A 253 -12.86 -22.68 -34.80
C CYS A 253 -13.02 -22.82 -36.31
N LEU A 254 -11.98 -23.33 -36.97
CA LEU A 254 -11.89 -23.51 -38.42
C LEU A 254 -11.59 -24.97 -38.77
N ILE A 255 -12.45 -25.60 -39.58
CA ILE A 255 -12.25 -26.94 -40.13
C ILE A 255 -11.96 -26.85 -41.62
N PHE A 256 -10.83 -27.41 -42.06
CA PHE A 256 -10.51 -27.60 -43.47
C PHE A 256 -10.73 -29.07 -43.87
N LEU A 257 -11.52 -29.29 -44.92
CA LEU A 257 -11.78 -30.64 -45.44
C LEU A 257 -10.48 -31.29 -45.93
N ASN A 258 -10.29 -32.57 -45.60
CA ASN A 258 -9.15 -33.39 -46.00
C ASN A 258 -9.58 -34.87 -46.16
N LYS A 259 -8.65 -35.78 -46.45
CA LYS A 259 -8.97 -37.23 -46.65
C LYS A 259 -9.71 -37.87 -45.47
N THR A 260 -9.59 -37.33 -44.27
CA THR A 260 -10.20 -37.85 -43.03
C THR A 260 -11.42 -37.04 -42.60
N MET A 261 -11.50 -35.76 -42.98
CA MET A 261 -12.63 -34.85 -42.71
C MET A 261 -13.48 -34.67 -43.96
N THR A 262 -14.46 -35.58 -44.15
CA THR A 262 -15.42 -35.52 -45.25
C THR A 262 -16.60 -34.60 -44.93
N GLN A 263 -17.23 -34.06 -45.98
CA GLN A 263 -18.38 -33.15 -45.86
C GLN A 263 -19.53 -33.77 -45.06
N GLU A 264 -19.82 -35.06 -45.26
CA GLU A 264 -20.89 -35.79 -44.55
C GLU A 264 -20.67 -35.82 -43.02
N LYS A 265 -19.43 -36.00 -42.58
CA LYS A 265 -19.12 -36.08 -41.15
C LYS A 265 -19.13 -34.71 -40.47
N VAL A 266 -18.66 -33.68 -41.18
CA VAL A 266 -18.65 -32.30 -40.67
C VAL A 266 -20.07 -31.71 -40.66
N ALA A 267 -20.91 -32.08 -41.62
CA ALA A 267 -22.32 -31.69 -41.67
C ALA A 267 -23.18 -32.30 -40.53
N ALA A 268 -22.69 -33.33 -39.84
CA ALA A 268 -23.34 -33.88 -38.67
C ALA A 268 -23.24 -32.97 -37.44
N VAL A 269 -22.33 -31.98 -37.45
CA VAL A 269 -22.18 -30.99 -36.39
C VAL A 269 -23.21 -29.88 -36.60
N THR A 270 -24.11 -29.70 -35.64
CA THR A 270 -25.14 -28.66 -35.66
C THR A 270 -24.94 -27.66 -34.52
N ASP A 271 -25.53 -26.48 -34.67
CA ASP A 271 -25.62 -25.53 -33.57
C ASP A 271 -26.28 -26.18 -32.34
N GLY A 272 -25.67 -25.99 -31.18
CA GLY A 272 -26.08 -26.59 -29.92
C GLY A 272 -25.47 -27.96 -29.63
N ALA A 273 -24.71 -28.56 -30.55
CA ALA A 273 -23.98 -29.80 -30.28
C ALA A 273 -22.84 -29.58 -29.27
N GLU A 274 -22.63 -30.55 -28.40
CA GLU A 274 -21.50 -30.59 -27.47
C GLU A 274 -20.38 -31.42 -28.09
N ILE A 275 -19.21 -30.80 -28.26
CA ILE A 275 -18.07 -31.41 -28.94
C ILE A 275 -16.77 -31.17 -28.18
N VAL A 276 -15.83 -32.10 -28.36
CA VAL A 276 -14.42 -31.95 -28.02
C VAL A 276 -13.61 -31.88 -29.30
N ILE A 277 -12.71 -30.92 -29.38
CA ILE A 277 -11.84 -30.71 -30.54
C ILE A 277 -10.38 -30.75 -30.12
N LYS A 278 -9.56 -31.30 -31.00
CA LYS A 278 -8.10 -31.21 -30.92
C LYS A 278 -7.61 -30.44 -32.13
N GLY A 279 -6.91 -29.34 -31.90
CA GLY A 279 -6.55 -28.39 -32.95
C GLY A 279 -5.34 -27.55 -32.59
N GLN A 280 -4.82 -26.82 -33.57
CA GLN A 280 -3.71 -25.90 -33.35
C GLN A 280 -4.24 -24.48 -33.16
N LEU A 281 -3.86 -23.81 -32.08
CA LEU A 281 -4.20 -22.42 -31.85
C LEU A 281 -3.30 -21.52 -32.70
N LYS A 282 -3.90 -20.55 -33.41
CA LYS A 282 -3.13 -19.53 -34.13
C LYS A 282 -3.61 -18.14 -33.76
N GLU A 283 -2.63 -17.25 -33.57
CA GLU A 283 -2.85 -15.81 -33.51
C GLU A 283 -2.93 -15.24 -34.93
N ASN A 284 -3.95 -14.45 -35.19
CA ASN A 284 -4.14 -13.69 -36.42
C ASN A 284 -4.16 -12.21 -36.05
N SER A 285 -3.31 -11.42 -36.69
CA SER A 285 -3.27 -9.97 -36.51
C SER A 285 -3.96 -9.29 -37.70
N PHE A 286 -5.03 -8.54 -37.44
CA PHE A 286 -5.69 -7.73 -38.47
C PHE A 286 -5.86 -6.30 -37.96
N ARG A 287 -5.28 -5.32 -38.67
CA ARG A 287 -5.34 -3.88 -38.33
C ARG A 287 -4.90 -3.53 -36.90
N GLY A 288 -3.97 -4.30 -36.31
CA GLY A 288 -3.45 -4.06 -34.95
C GLY A 288 -4.27 -4.73 -33.84
N GLU A 289 -5.43 -5.32 -34.15
CA GLU A 289 -6.18 -6.17 -33.21
C GLU A 289 -5.72 -7.62 -33.34
N LYS A 290 -5.41 -8.24 -32.20
CA LYS A 290 -5.07 -9.66 -32.09
C LYS A 290 -6.35 -10.49 -32.00
N SER A 291 -6.46 -11.51 -32.83
CA SER A 291 -7.57 -12.47 -32.81
C SER A 291 -7.04 -13.89 -32.80
N TYR A 292 -7.73 -14.79 -32.10
CA TYR A 292 -7.29 -16.17 -31.95
C TYR A 292 -8.26 -17.11 -32.66
N SER A 293 -7.73 -18.09 -33.38
CA SER A 293 -8.56 -19.10 -34.04
C SER A 293 -7.92 -20.48 -33.94
N VAL A 294 -8.75 -21.49 -33.69
CA VAL A 294 -8.32 -22.88 -33.58
C VAL A 294 -8.51 -23.60 -34.91
N PHE A 295 -7.42 -24.13 -35.45
CA PHE A 295 -7.44 -24.98 -36.64
C PHE A 295 -7.67 -26.43 -36.21
N VAL A 296 -8.91 -26.90 -36.39
CA VAL A 296 -9.36 -28.21 -35.92
C VAL A 296 -8.72 -29.32 -36.74
N ARG A 297 -8.05 -30.27 -36.07
CA ARG A 297 -7.47 -31.48 -36.68
C ARG A 297 -8.29 -32.73 -36.39
N SER A 298 -8.96 -32.78 -35.25
CA SER A 298 -9.85 -33.87 -34.85
C SER A 298 -11.01 -33.32 -34.03
N LEU A 299 -12.16 -33.96 -34.14
CA LEU A 299 -13.43 -33.55 -33.55
C LEU A 299 -14.19 -34.81 -33.14
N SER A 300 -14.71 -34.83 -31.91
CA SER A 300 -15.59 -35.87 -31.41
C SER A 300 -16.79 -35.23 -30.71
N PHE A 301 -17.94 -35.89 -30.75
CA PHE A 301 -19.07 -35.49 -29.91
C PHE A 301 -18.76 -35.87 -28.47
N CYS A 302 -19.19 -35.05 -27.52
CA CYS A 302 -19.08 -35.36 -26.11
C CYS A 302 -20.31 -34.86 -25.36
N ARG A 303 -20.38 -35.15 -24.07
CA ARG A 303 -21.28 -34.51 -23.12
C ARG A 303 -20.47 -33.69 -22.14
N LEU A 304 -20.83 -32.43 -21.96
CA LEU A 304 -20.23 -31.58 -20.94
C LEU A 304 -20.74 -32.00 -19.54
N PRO A 305 -19.91 -31.88 -18.49
CA PRO A 305 -20.31 -32.26 -17.14
C PRO A 305 -21.49 -31.41 -16.64
N GLU A 306 -22.55 -32.04 -16.14
CA GLU A 306 -23.76 -31.34 -15.68
C GLU A 306 -23.51 -30.48 -14.42
N ASP A 307 -22.66 -30.96 -13.51
CA ASP A 307 -22.25 -30.26 -12.29
C ASP A 307 -20.91 -29.54 -12.46
N PHE A 308 -20.75 -28.76 -13.53
CA PHE A 308 -19.52 -28.01 -13.75
C PHE A 308 -19.35 -26.88 -12.72
N VAL A 309 -18.30 -26.97 -11.91
CA VAL A 309 -17.84 -25.86 -11.06
C VAL A 309 -16.57 -25.29 -11.69
N LYS A 310 -16.62 -24.02 -12.10
CA LYS A 310 -15.45 -23.31 -12.63
C LYS A 310 -14.35 -23.35 -11.59
N LYS A 311 -13.22 -24.00 -11.91
CA LYS A 311 -12.01 -23.84 -11.12
C LYS A 311 -11.42 -22.46 -11.40
N GLU A 312 -11.23 -21.65 -10.38
CA GLU A 312 -10.52 -20.38 -10.50
C GLU A 312 -9.05 -20.61 -10.11
N ILE A 313 -8.12 -20.20 -10.98
CA ILE A 313 -6.70 -20.14 -10.64
C ILE A 313 -6.49 -18.82 -9.92
N TYR A 314 -5.84 -18.88 -8.76
CA TYR A 314 -5.42 -17.71 -8.02
C TYR A 314 -3.91 -17.59 -8.06
N ARG A 315 -3.42 -16.35 -8.03
CA ARG A 315 -2.01 -16.03 -7.85
C ARG A 315 -1.59 -16.49 -6.46
N VAL A 316 -0.37 -17.02 -6.38
CA VAL A 316 0.26 -17.31 -5.10
C VAL A 316 0.51 -15.98 -4.38
N THR A 317 0.13 -15.90 -3.11
CA THR A 317 0.45 -14.76 -2.25
C THR A 317 1.97 -14.53 -2.26
N PRO A 318 2.46 -13.30 -2.47
CA PRO A 318 3.89 -13.00 -2.41
C PRO A 318 4.51 -13.45 -1.09
N THR A 319 5.80 -13.80 -1.09
CA THR A 319 6.53 -14.12 0.15
C THR A 319 7.17 -12.90 0.80
N GLU A 320 7.30 -11.81 0.06
CA GLU A 320 7.98 -10.58 0.48
C GLU A 320 7.18 -9.37 -0.02
N TYR A 321 7.26 -8.26 0.72
CA TYR A 321 6.66 -6.98 0.34
C TYR A 321 7.51 -6.27 -0.71
N GLN A 322 6.89 -5.57 -1.67
CA GLN A 322 7.59 -4.90 -2.76
C GLN A 322 7.35 -3.39 -2.83
N THR A 323 6.11 -2.98 -2.61
CA THR A 323 5.62 -1.61 -2.82
C THR A 323 5.30 -0.94 -1.49
N VAL A 324 4.56 -1.62 -0.61
CA VAL A 324 4.10 -1.07 0.67
C VAL A 324 4.56 -1.96 1.80
N PHE A 325 5.37 -1.38 2.68
CA PHE A 325 5.98 -2.08 3.80
C PHE A 325 5.24 -1.77 5.10
N PRO A 326 4.70 -2.78 5.81
CA PRO A 326 4.07 -2.57 7.10
C PRO A 326 5.00 -1.87 8.09
N GLN A 327 4.43 -1.02 8.92
CA GLN A 327 5.14 -0.30 9.98
C GLN A 327 4.72 -0.81 11.34
N PRO A 328 5.61 -0.86 12.35
CA PRO A 328 5.21 -1.16 13.72
C PRO A 328 4.16 -0.16 14.22
N TYR A 329 3.11 -0.64 14.89
CA TYR A 329 2.13 0.24 15.51
C TYR A 329 2.73 0.92 16.75
N ILE A 330 2.70 2.26 16.77
CA ILE A 330 3.16 3.09 17.90
C ILE A 330 1.96 3.85 18.45
N GLU A 331 1.58 3.56 19.69
CA GLU A 331 0.49 4.28 20.36
C GLU A 331 0.99 5.63 20.91
N THR A 332 0.69 6.71 20.21
CA THR A 332 0.98 8.10 20.63
C THR A 332 -0.10 8.62 21.58
N SER A 333 -0.25 8.01 22.77
CA SER A 333 -1.13 8.58 23.80
C SER A 333 -0.37 9.58 24.68
N GLN A 334 -0.85 10.83 24.77
CA GLN A 334 -0.57 11.69 25.93
C GLN A 334 -1.28 11.07 27.15
N VAL A 335 -0.59 10.18 27.87
CA VAL A 335 -1.15 9.60 29.10
C VAL A 335 -0.94 10.58 30.25
N ASN A 336 -2.02 10.89 30.98
CA ASN A 336 -1.90 11.40 32.34
C ASN A 336 -1.14 10.34 33.15
N LEU A 337 -0.09 10.74 33.87
CA LEU A 337 0.81 9.87 34.63
C LEU A 337 0.10 9.01 35.71
N PHE A 338 -1.20 9.23 35.94
CA PHE A 338 -2.01 8.57 36.98
C PHE A 338 -2.99 7.56 36.41
N ASP A 339 -3.15 7.53 35.09
CA ASP A 339 -3.68 6.39 34.38
C ASP A 339 -2.49 5.47 34.05
N VAL A 340 -1.90 4.88 35.09
CA VAL A 340 -1.18 3.62 34.91
C VAL A 340 -2.23 2.69 34.30
N LYS A 341 -2.20 2.51 32.97
CA LYS A 341 -3.05 1.54 32.27
C LYS A 341 -2.99 0.28 33.14
N LYS A 342 -4.11 -0.06 33.80
CA LYS A 342 -4.34 -1.44 34.21
C LYS A 342 -3.92 -2.25 33.02
N THR A 343 -3.09 -3.28 33.22
CA THR A 343 -2.84 -4.26 32.18
C THR A 343 -4.22 -4.78 31.82
N GLU A 344 -4.83 -4.20 30.79
CA GLU A 344 -6.18 -4.57 30.42
C GLU A 344 -6.07 -6.01 29.97
N GLU A 345 -6.77 -6.89 30.67
CA GLU A 345 -6.79 -8.30 30.30
C GLU A 345 -7.29 -8.37 28.86
N VAL A 346 -6.49 -9.03 28.02
CA VAL A 346 -6.85 -9.27 26.63
C VAL A 346 -8.18 -10.03 26.63
N PRO A 347 -9.21 -9.56 25.91
CA PRO A 347 -10.48 -10.26 25.83
C PRO A 347 -10.26 -11.70 25.36
N ALA A 348 -10.85 -12.67 26.06
CA ALA A 348 -10.70 -14.09 25.71
C ALA A 348 -11.08 -14.38 24.24
N TYR A 349 -12.01 -13.60 23.69
CA TYR A 349 -12.41 -13.65 22.28
C TYR A 349 -11.25 -13.45 21.29
N LEU A 350 -10.24 -12.65 21.67
CA LEU A 350 -9.11 -12.23 20.81
C LEU A 350 -7.84 -13.06 21.01
N VAL A 351 -7.76 -13.88 22.07
CA VAL A 351 -6.57 -14.67 22.39
C VAL A 351 -6.40 -15.81 21.37
N GLY A 352 -5.17 -15.99 20.88
CA GLY A 352 -4.80 -17.03 19.91
C GLY A 352 -5.24 -16.73 18.48
N LYS A 353 -5.64 -15.49 18.19
CA LYS A 353 -6.17 -15.07 16.89
C LYS A 353 -5.44 -13.84 16.37
N THR A 354 -5.41 -13.75 15.04
CA THR A 354 -4.90 -12.60 14.30
C THR A 354 -6.05 -11.97 13.54
N TYR A 355 -6.19 -10.66 13.67
CA TYR A 355 -7.17 -9.86 12.93
C TYR A 355 -6.45 -8.80 12.11
N VAL A 356 -6.98 -8.51 10.93
CA VAL A 356 -6.60 -7.34 10.15
C VAL A 356 -7.83 -6.48 9.98
N VAL A 357 -7.83 -5.34 10.66
CA VAL A 357 -8.86 -4.33 10.49
C VAL A 357 -8.46 -3.44 9.33
N PHE A 358 -9.35 -3.14 8.40
CA PHE A 358 -9.03 -2.32 7.24
C PHE A 358 -10.21 -1.42 6.83
N ASP A 359 -9.87 -0.37 6.10
CA ASP A 359 -10.79 0.61 5.53
C ASP A 359 -10.22 1.14 4.20
N MET A 360 -11.09 1.52 3.27
CA MET A 360 -10.69 2.06 1.97
C MET A 360 -11.40 3.39 1.69
N GLU A 361 -10.65 4.38 1.22
CA GLU A 361 -11.23 5.53 0.55
C GLU A 361 -11.27 5.28 -0.96
N THR A 362 -12.31 5.80 -1.62
CA THR A 362 -12.61 5.49 -3.01
C THR A 362 -13.09 6.70 -3.81
N THR A 363 -12.98 6.61 -5.14
CA THR A 363 -13.46 7.63 -6.09
C THR A 363 -14.98 7.78 -6.14
N GLY A 364 -15.74 6.90 -5.46
CA GLY A 364 -17.20 6.94 -5.44
C GLY A 364 -17.84 5.78 -4.68
N LEU A 365 -19.17 5.72 -4.69
CA LEU A 365 -19.95 4.71 -3.94
C LEU A 365 -20.40 3.51 -4.78
N ASP A 366 -20.22 3.56 -6.11
CA ASP A 366 -20.58 2.43 -6.97
C ASP A 366 -19.49 1.37 -6.95
N ILE A 367 -19.73 0.31 -6.19
CA ILE A 367 -18.81 -0.83 -6.01
C ILE A 367 -18.37 -1.44 -7.35
N ALA A 368 -19.20 -1.38 -8.38
CA ALA A 368 -18.90 -1.98 -9.68
C ALA A 368 -17.80 -1.23 -10.44
N SER A 369 -17.62 0.07 -10.18
CA SER A 369 -16.75 0.94 -10.99
C SER A 369 -15.81 1.84 -10.19
N CYS A 370 -16.03 2.03 -8.89
CA CYS A 370 -15.20 2.91 -8.07
C CYS A 370 -13.75 2.40 -8.00
N LYS A 371 -12.81 3.31 -7.80
CA LYS A 371 -11.39 2.97 -7.62
C LYS A 371 -10.91 3.35 -6.23
N VAL A 372 -9.92 2.62 -5.73
CA VAL A 372 -9.33 2.87 -4.40
C VAL A 372 -8.37 4.05 -4.51
N THR A 373 -8.43 4.96 -3.54
CA THR A 373 -7.55 6.15 -3.43
C THR A 373 -6.68 6.12 -2.18
N GLU A 374 -7.12 5.42 -1.14
CA GLU A 374 -6.33 5.15 0.07
C GLU A 374 -6.74 3.78 0.62
N LEU A 375 -5.76 3.04 1.13
CA LEU A 375 -5.95 1.78 1.85
C LEU A 375 -5.27 1.88 3.20
N GLY A 376 -6.05 1.75 4.27
CA GLY A 376 -5.56 1.69 5.65
C GLY A 376 -5.85 0.32 6.25
N ALA A 377 -4.89 -0.24 6.99
CA ALA A 377 -5.07 -1.45 7.75
C ALA A 377 -4.22 -1.47 9.03
N VAL A 378 -4.70 -2.19 10.04
CA VAL A 378 -3.98 -2.45 11.28
C VAL A 378 -4.14 -3.91 11.69
N LYS A 379 -3.03 -4.52 12.11
CA LYS A 379 -2.99 -5.90 12.56
C LYS A 379 -3.11 -5.97 14.08
N ILE A 380 -3.97 -6.87 14.53
CA ILE A 380 -4.16 -7.22 15.94
C ILE A 380 -3.76 -8.67 16.12
N VAL A 381 -2.78 -8.95 16.98
CA VAL A 381 -2.35 -10.30 17.34
C VAL A 381 -2.54 -10.46 18.84
N ASP A 382 -3.28 -11.49 19.26
CA ASP A 382 -3.59 -11.74 20.68
C ASP A 382 -4.17 -10.49 21.37
N GLY A 383 -5.08 -9.81 20.68
CA GLY A 383 -5.72 -8.57 21.13
C GLY A 383 -4.81 -7.34 21.26
N ARG A 384 -3.58 -7.40 20.74
CA ARG A 384 -2.63 -6.27 20.74
C ARG A 384 -2.39 -5.77 19.32
N PHE A 385 -2.34 -4.46 19.17
CA PHE A 385 -2.03 -3.80 17.90
C PHE A 385 -0.54 -3.97 17.63
N THR A 386 -0.16 -4.55 16.49
CA THR A 386 1.23 -4.89 16.18
C THR A 386 1.81 -4.06 15.06
N GLU A 387 1.08 -3.93 13.95
CA GLU A 387 1.56 -3.35 12.70
C GLU A 387 0.45 -2.56 12.01
N THR A 388 0.82 -1.52 11.27
CA THR A 388 -0.04 -0.78 10.36
C THR A 388 0.41 -0.98 8.92
N PHE A 389 -0.54 -0.90 8.01
CA PHE A 389 -0.30 -0.89 6.57
C PHE A 389 -1.11 0.30 6.02
N SER A 390 -0.46 1.20 5.31
CA SER A 390 -1.12 2.41 4.80
C SER A 390 -0.51 2.79 3.46
N SER A 391 -1.36 3.06 2.48
CA SER A 391 -0.93 3.55 1.17
C SER A 391 -1.97 4.47 0.57
N LEU A 392 -1.53 5.59 0.03
CA LEU A 392 -2.29 6.27 -1.02
C LEU A 392 -2.18 5.43 -2.30
N VAL A 393 -3.21 5.49 -3.12
CA VAL A 393 -3.33 4.69 -4.35
C VAL A 393 -3.72 5.63 -5.48
N ASN A 394 -3.01 5.55 -6.59
CA ASN A 394 -3.35 6.31 -7.78
C ASN A 394 -4.49 5.61 -8.54
N PRO A 395 -5.71 6.19 -8.61
CA PRO A 395 -6.83 5.58 -9.30
C PRO A 395 -6.74 5.72 -10.84
N GLY A 396 -5.73 6.42 -11.37
CA GLY A 396 -5.60 6.67 -12.81
C GLY A 396 -6.73 7.52 -13.39
N GLU A 397 -7.46 8.25 -12.54
CA GLU A 397 -8.54 9.18 -12.92
C GLU A 397 -8.57 10.37 -11.96
N LYS A 398 -9.17 11.48 -12.40
CA LYS A 398 -9.32 12.66 -11.54
C LYS A 398 -10.43 12.45 -10.52
N LEU A 399 -10.22 12.96 -9.32
CA LEU A 399 -11.22 12.94 -8.27
C LEU A 399 -12.31 13.99 -8.50
N ASP A 400 -13.56 13.60 -8.26
CA ASP A 400 -14.65 14.55 -8.15
C ASP A 400 -14.46 15.43 -6.90
N GLN A 401 -14.74 16.73 -7.01
CA GLN A 401 -14.58 17.68 -5.91
C GLN A 401 -15.30 17.23 -4.62
N ARG A 402 -16.44 16.55 -4.75
CA ARG A 402 -17.19 16.02 -3.60
C ARG A 402 -16.41 14.96 -2.80
N ILE A 403 -15.56 14.19 -3.47
CA ILE A 403 -14.70 13.17 -2.83
C ILE A 403 -13.54 13.86 -2.12
N ILE A 404 -12.91 14.84 -2.78
CA ILE A 404 -11.84 15.67 -2.21
C ILE A 404 -12.34 16.38 -0.94
N ASP A 405 -13.52 16.99 -0.99
CA ASP A 405 -14.11 17.71 0.15
C ASP A 405 -14.39 16.79 1.35
N LYS A 406 -14.68 15.52 1.09
CA LYS A 406 -15.01 14.52 2.11
C LYS A 406 -13.78 13.86 2.72
N THR A 407 -12.81 13.48 1.89
CA THR A 407 -11.64 12.67 2.28
C THR A 407 -10.38 13.51 2.53
N HIS A 408 -10.39 14.76 2.05
CA HIS A 408 -9.23 15.66 2.02
C HIS A 408 -8.04 15.12 1.20
N ILE A 409 -8.25 14.08 0.39
CA ILE A 409 -7.28 13.56 -0.58
C ILE A 409 -7.42 14.36 -1.87
N THR A 410 -6.32 14.90 -2.38
CA THR A 410 -6.30 15.67 -3.64
C THR A 410 -5.64 14.89 -4.77
N ASP A 411 -5.92 15.26 -6.02
CA ASP A 411 -5.27 14.67 -7.20
C ASP A 411 -3.73 14.77 -7.11
N GLU A 412 -3.21 15.86 -6.54
CA GLU A 412 -1.77 16.06 -6.35
C GLU A 412 -1.15 15.09 -5.35
N MET A 413 -1.90 14.69 -4.32
CA MET A 413 -1.44 13.68 -3.34
C MET A 413 -1.35 12.29 -3.99
N LEU A 414 -2.23 11.99 -4.95
CA LEU A 414 -2.31 10.71 -5.64
C LEU A 414 -1.35 10.62 -6.83
N ALA A 415 -0.83 11.74 -7.31
CA ALA A 415 0.15 11.78 -8.38
C ALA A 415 1.44 11.06 -7.97
N GLY A 416 1.86 10.08 -8.77
CA GLY A 416 3.06 9.27 -8.51
C GLY A 416 2.92 8.20 -7.43
N GLN A 417 1.73 8.05 -6.83
CA GLN A 417 1.43 6.93 -5.93
C GLN A 417 1.28 5.61 -6.71
N PRO A 418 1.52 4.46 -6.07
CA PRO A 418 1.34 3.16 -6.71
C PRO A 418 -0.11 2.91 -7.10
N SER A 419 -0.30 2.07 -8.11
CA SER A 419 -1.61 1.55 -8.53
C SER A 419 -2.15 0.51 -7.55
N ILE A 420 -3.45 0.22 -7.61
CA ILE A 420 -4.02 -0.84 -6.75
C ILE A 420 -3.49 -2.23 -7.13
N GLU A 421 -3.06 -2.41 -8.36
CA GLU A 421 -2.40 -3.63 -8.87
C GLU A 421 -1.04 -3.89 -8.22
N GLU A 422 -0.35 -2.85 -7.78
CA GLU A 422 0.93 -2.93 -7.07
C GLU A 422 0.72 -3.07 -5.56
N VAL A 423 -0.27 -2.39 -4.98
CA VAL A 423 -0.52 -2.39 -3.53
C VAL A 423 -1.22 -3.67 -3.06
N LEU A 424 -2.15 -4.23 -3.84
CA LEU A 424 -3.02 -5.32 -3.39
C LEU A 424 -2.27 -6.65 -3.10
N PRO A 425 -1.21 -7.04 -3.84
CA PRO A 425 -0.39 -8.21 -3.50
C PRO A 425 0.28 -8.09 -2.13
N ASP A 426 0.81 -6.91 -1.78
CA ASP A 426 1.41 -6.65 -0.48
C ASP A 426 0.37 -6.66 0.64
N PHE A 427 -0.80 -6.07 0.40
CA PHE A 427 -1.90 -6.15 1.34
C PHE A 427 -2.39 -7.60 1.53
N ASN A 428 -2.38 -8.41 0.47
CA ASN A 428 -2.71 -9.83 0.55
C ASN A 428 -1.76 -10.60 1.47
N LEU A 429 -0.45 -10.32 1.38
CA LEU A 429 0.54 -10.87 2.30
C LEU A 429 0.29 -10.40 3.74
N PHE A 430 -0.02 -9.11 3.94
CA PHE A 430 -0.33 -8.56 5.26
C PHE A 430 -1.53 -9.23 5.94
N CYS A 431 -2.55 -9.62 5.16
CA CYS A 431 -3.75 -10.31 5.60
C CYS A 431 -3.59 -11.82 5.82
N SER A 432 -2.45 -12.42 5.44
CA SER A 432 -2.28 -13.87 5.46
C SER A 432 -2.48 -14.46 6.86
N GLY A 433 -3.37 -15.45 6.97
CA GLY A 433 -3.70 -16.12 8.23
C GLY A 433 -4.51 -15.28 9.24
N ALA A 434 -5.05 -14.13 8.82
CA ALA A 434 -5.87 -13.26 9.67
C ALA A 434 -7.36 -13.36 9.36
N ILE A 435 -8.19 -12.95 10.32
CA ILE A 435 -9.62 -12.66 10.11
C ILE A 435 -9.76 -11.18 9.73
N LEU A 436 -10.45 -10.88 8.65
CA LEU A 436 -10.63 -9.49 8.22
C LEU A 436 -11.72 -8.80 9.05
N VAL A 437 -11.52 -7.54 9.39
CA VAL A 437 -12.50 -6.77 10.17
C VAL A 437 -12.69 -5.41 9.52
N GLY A 438 -13.93 -4.93 9.48
CA GLY A 438 -14.22 -3.55 9.08
C GLY A 438 -15.42 -2.97 9.81
N HIS A 439 -15.83 -1.77 9.42
CA HIS A 439 -17.01 -1.10 9.95
C HIS A 439 -17.99 -0.80 8.82
N ASN A 440 -19.16 -1.47 8.82
CA ASN A 440 -20.07 -1.41 7.67
C ASN A 440 -19.41 -1.89 6.36
N SER A 441 -18.44 -2.80 6.47
CA SER A 441 -17.60 -3.26 5.37
C SER A 441 -18.27 -4.36 4.53
N ASN A 442 -19.22 -5.11 5.10
CA ASN A 442 -19.89 -6.21 4.39
C ASN A 442 -20.57 -5.75 3.10
N ASP A 443 -21.16 -4.56 3.12
CA ASP A 443 -21.90 -4.00 2.00
C ASP A 443 -21.04 -3.08 1.11
N PHE A 444 -19.80 -2.77 1.51
CA PHE A 444 -18.94 -1.79 0.82
C PHE A 444 -17.48 -2.27 0.67
N ASP A 445 -16.60 -2.02 1.64
CA ASP A 445 -15.15 -2.27 1.54
C ASP A 445 -14.81 -3.71 1.18
N TYR A 446 -15.48 -4.68 1.80
CA TYR A 446 -15.25 -6.10 1.52
C TYR A 446 -15.68 -6.47 0.09
N ARG A 447 -16.74 -5.83 -0.43
CA ARG A 447 -17.18 -6.06 -1.82
C ARG A 447 -16.22 -5.45 -2.82
N ILE A 448 -15.66 -4.28 -2.53
CA ILE A 448 -14.61 -3.66 -3.33
C ILE A 448 -13.37 -4.55 -3.32
N LEU A 449 -12.89 -4.96 -2.14
CA LEU A 449 -11.77 -5.88 -1.96
C LEU A 449 -11.96 -7.16 -2.77
N THR A 450 -13.14 -7.78 -2.67
CA THR A 450 -13.45 -9.02 -3.41
C THR A 450 -13.40 -8.79 -4.93
N ARG A 451 -13.92 -7.66 -5.42
CA ARG A 451 -13.88 -7.31 -6.85
C ARG A 451 -12.45 -7.16 -7.34
N ILE A 452 -11.66 -6.27 -6.72
CA ILE A 452 -10.29 -5.98 -7.15
C ILE A 452 -9.36 -7.20 -6.97
N ALA A 453 -9.60 -8.00 -5.92
CA ALA A 453 -8.90 -9.27 -5.74
C ALA A 453 -9.24 -10.28 -6.84
N GLY A 454 -10.51 -10.35 -7.26
CA GLY A 454 -10.95 -11.18 -8.39
C GLY A 454 -10.30 -10.77 -9.72
N GLU A 455 -10.25 -9.47 -10.00
CA GLU A 455 -9.58 -8.89 -11.18
C GLU A 455 -8.08 -9.26 -11.21
N GLN A 456 -7.44 -9.28 -10.03
CA GLN A 456 -6.04 -9.67 -9.89
C GLN A 456 -5.83 -11.16 -9.57
N LYS A 457 -6.90 -11.97 -9.51
CA LYS A 457 -6.85 -13.38 -9.11
C LYS A 457 -6.16 -13.61 -7.76
N LEU A 458 -6.27 -12.71 -6.78
CA LEU A 458 -5.72 -12.87 -5.43
C LEU A 458 -6.76 -13.51 -4.48
N ARG A 459 -6.32 -14.34 -3.53
CA ARG A 459 -7.20 -14.88 -2.49
C ARG A 459 -6.99 -14.18 -1.17
N PHE A 460 -8.02 -13.52 -0.68
CA PHE A 460 -8.07 -13.00 0.69
C PHE A 460 -8.69 -14.02 1.64
N PRO A 461 -8.45 -13.89 2.96
CA PRO A 461 -9.12 -14.70 3.97
C PRO A 461 -10.64 -14.67 3.81
N ALA A 462 -11.29 -15.82 3.91
CA ALA A 462 -12.75 -15.93 3.78
C ALA A 462 -13.50 -15.45 5.03
N GLU A 463 -12.86 -15.58 6.20
CA GLU A 463 -13.44 -15.15 7.48
C GLU A 463 -13.33 -13.63 7.62
N HIS A 464 -14.47 -13.00 7.87
CA HIS A 464 -14.55 -11.56 8.12
C HIS A 464 -15.62 -11.23 9.18
N GLU A 465 -15.41 -10.12 9.89
CA GLU A 465 -16.33 -9.58 10.89
C GLU A 465 -16.66 -8.10 10.62
N ASP A 466 -17.90 -7.70 10.88
CA ASP A 466 -18.35 -6.32 10.76
C ASP A 466 -18.69 -5.75 12.14
N THR A 467 -17.92 -4.76 12.57
CA THR A 467 -18.08 -4.10 13.86
C THR A 467 -19.42 -3.39 14.00
N MET A 468 -20.04 -2.91 12.92
CA MET A 468 -21.39 -2.34 12.97
C MET A 468 -22.43 -3.43 13.29
N VAL A 469 -22.28 -4.63 12.72
CA VAL A 469 -23.17 -5.77 13.01
C VAL A 469 -23.00 -6.24 14.45
N LEU A 470 -21.76 -6.34 14.94
CA LEU A 470 -21.46 -6.65 16.34
C LEU A 470 -22.04 -5.59 17.28
N ALA A 471 -21.85 -4.30 16.97
CA ALA A 471 -22.39 -3.20 17.76
C ALA A 471 -23.93 -3.24 17.83
N LYS A 472 -24.62 -3.53 16.72
CA LYS A 472 -26.10 -3.70 16.70
C LYS A 472 -26.57 -4.85 17.60
N LYS A 473 -25.78 -5.92 17.71
CA LYS A 473 -26.10 -7.07 18.54
C LYS A 473 -25.88 -6.79 20.02
N LEU A 474 -24.80 -6.07 20.36
CA LEU A 474 -24.31 -5.90 21.73
C LEU A 474 -24.80 -4.61 22.39
N LEU A 475 -24.95 -3.52 21.63
CA LEU A 475 -25.27 -2.20 22.16
C LEU A 475 -26.75 -1.86 21.92
N ARG A 476 -27.53 -1.69 22.99
CA ARG A 476 -28.99 -1.44 22.90
C ARG A 476 -29.39 0.03 22.96
N THR A 477 -28.50 0.93 23.39
CA THR A 477 -28.83 2.32 23.75
C THR A 477 -28.23 3.37 22.82
N VAL A 478 -27.72 2.95 21.65
CA VAL A 478 -27.05 3.84 20.71
C VAL A 478 -28.03 4.29 19.63
N HIS A 479 -28.09 5.60 19.38
CA HIS A 479 -29.08 6.20 18.48
C HIS A 479 -28.84 5.88 16.99
N ASN A 480 -27.59 5.59 16.60
CA ASN A 480 -27.21 5.03 15.31
C ASN A 480 -25.90 4.24 15.48
N TYR A 481 -25.49 3.49 14.45
CA TYR A 481 -24.31 2.61 14.53
C TYR A 481 -23.17 3.05 13.60
N LYS A 482 -23.10 4.34 13.23
CA LYS A 482 -21.94 4.88 12.51
C LYS A 482 -20.69 4.81 13.39
N LEU A 483 -19.51 4.68 12.77
CA LEU A 483 -18.23 4.57 13.48
C LEU A 483 -18.06 5.66 14.53
N SER A 484 -18.27 6.93 14.15
CA SER A 484 -18.17 8.08 15.06
C SER A 484 -19.08 7.98 16.29
N THR A 485 -20.26 7.38 16.15
CA THR A 485 -21.22 7.23 17.23
C THR A 485 -20.82 6.09 18.17
N VAL A 486 -20.38 4.96 17.62
CA VAL A 486 -19.94 3.80 18.41
C VAL A 486 -18.59 4.09 19.09
N ALA A 487 -17.64 4.73 18.40
CA ALA A 487 -16.38 5.18 18.98
C ALA A 487 -16.62 6.13 20.16
N LYS A 488 -17.52 7.12 20.00
CA LYS A 488 -17.90 8.03 21.08
C LYS A 488 -18.55 7.32 22.26
N TYR A 489 -19.35 6.27 22.02
CA TYR A 489 -19.95 5.46 23.10
C TYR A 489 -18.87 4.84 24.02
N PHE A 490 -17.76 4.40 23.44
CA PHE A 490 -16.61 3.85 24.16
C PHE A 490 -15.55 4.88 24.59
N GLY A 491 -15.78 6.17 24.35
CA GLY A 491 -14.81 7.23 24.67
C GLY A 491 -13.58 7.25 23.76
N ILE A 492 -13.65 6.63 22.57
CA ILE A 492 -12.57 6.61 21.59
C ILE A 492 -12.63 7.91 20.78
N VAL A 493 -11.51 8.66 20.76
CA VAL A 493 -11.35 9.88 19.97
C VAL A 493 -10.77 9.52 18.60
N ASN A 494 -11.39 10.03 17.55
CA ASN A 494 -10.89 9.99 16.17
C ASN A 494 -10.76 11.44 15.68
N GLU A 495 -9.54 11.98 15.69
CA GLU A 495 -9.26 13.40 15.44
C GLU A 495 -9.29 13.73 13.93
N ASN A 496 -9.04 12.75 13.07
CA ASN A 496 -8.94 12.88 11.61
C ASN A 496 -9.92 11.93 10.91
N ALA A 497 -11.22 12.13 11.14
CA ALA A 497 -12.24 11.36 10.43
C ALA A 497 -12.08 11.51 8.91
N HIS A 498 -12.32 10.43 8.15
CA HIS A 498 -12.15 10.36 6.68
C HIS A 498 -10.70 10.28 6.19
N ARG A 499 -9.80 9.75 7.04
CA ARG A 499 -8.50 9.19 6.64
C ARG A 499 -8.53 7.70 6.92
N ALA A 500 -8.19 6.88 5.92
CA ALA A 500 -8.42 5.44 5.99
C ALA A 500 -7.70 4.78 7.19
N LEU A 501 -6.46 5.18 7.49
CA LEU A 501 -5.72 4.62 8.62
C LEU A 501 -6.30 5.05 9.98
N ASP A 502 -6.72 6.30 10.13
CA ASP A 502 -7.27 6.82 11.38
C ASP A 502 -8.64 6.20 11.68
N ASP A 503 -9.50 6.08 10.66
CA ASP A 503 -10.79 5.37 10.74
C ASP A 503 -10.59 3.87 11.01
N THR A 504 -9.56 3.26 10.42
CA THR A 504 -9.16 1.87 10.70
C THR A 504 -8.75 1.69 12.17
N ILE A 505 -7.90 2.58 12.71
CA ILE A 505 -7.45 2.49 14.11
C ILE A 505 -8.63 2.68 15.07
N ALA A 506 -9.53 3.63 14.78
CA ALA A 506 -10.75 3.83 15.56
C ALA A 506 -11.64 2.57 15.51
N THR A 507 -11.80 1.96 14.34
CA THR A 507 -12.55 0.71 14.15
C THR A 507 -11.93 -0.43 14.94
N ALA A 508 -10.61 -0.56 14.91
CA ALA A 508 -9.88 -1.58 15.66
C ALA A 508 -10.06 -1.42 17.17
N LYS A 509 -10.00 -0.19 17.69
CA LYS A 509 -10.28 0.09 19.12
C LYS A 509 -11.74 -0.27 19.47
N VAL A 510 -12.69 0.10 18.63
CA VAL A 510 -14.11 -0.29 18.81
C VAL A 510 -14.27 -1.81 18.80
N PHE A 511 -13.59 -2.51 17.90
CA PHE A 511 -13.62 -3.96 17.82
C PHE A 511 -13.13 -4.62 19.11
N VAL A 512 -12.02 -4.14 19.67
CA VAL A 512 -11.49 -4.63 20.95
C VAL A 512 -12.48 -4.40 22.10
N GLU A 513 -13.14 -3.23 22.16
CA GLU A 513 -14.16 -2.96 23.17
C GLU A 513 -15.40 -3.85 23.02
N LEU A 514 -15.86 -4.10 21.79
CA LEU A 514 -16.96 -5.03 21.54
C LEU A 514 -16.56 -6.46 21.91
N ALA A 515 -15.32 -6.86 21.66
CA ALA A 515 -14.80 -8.18 22.01
C ALA A 515 -14.73 -8.43 23.53
N LYS A 516 -14.60 -7.38 24.36
CA LYS A 516 -14.74 -7.47 25.82
C LYS A 516 -16.14 -7.92 26.26
N MET A 517 -17.14 -7.78 25.39
CA MET A 517 -18.54 -8.09 25.67
C MET A 517 -19.01 -9.43 25.08
N LEU A 518 -18.11 -10.20 24.43
CA LEU A 518 -18.42 -11.45 23.74
C LEU A 518 -18.17 -12.71 24.57
#